data_AF-A0AAJ0ABB2-F1
#
_entry.id   AF-A0AAJ0ABB2-F1
#
_cell.length_a   1.000
_cell.length_b   1.000
_cell.length_c   1.000
_cell.angle_alpha   90.00
_cell.angle_beta   90.00
_cell.angle_gamma   90.00
#
_symmetry.space_group_name_H-M   'P 1'
#
loop_
_entity.id
_entity.type
_entity.pdbx_description
1 polymer ?
#
loop_
_entity_poly.entity_id
_entity_poly.type
_entity_poly.pdbx_seq_one_letter_code
_entity_poly.pdbx_strand_id
1 'polypeptide(L)'
;MHYENWDVLLFPGGGSVPLKEFRTDCSVIPDFECKPALCLGSFIGLPAVHGFVPSLHRNMPLTVSVFSWTVPPVSNSNQDANLVVFAARVYIDGDLVAEDVWNQNQRAPLTITQSLKPNKHGDRDVIRFPAFNERYLQENGWNPAASLGRIQIIITEAYQRDPTTLSLDPIKNIAAFSFCHAPLGR
;
A
#
# COMPACT_ATOMS: atom_id res chain seq x y z
N MET A 1 2.16 7.18 8.01
CA MET A 1 0.85 6.76 8.55
C MET A 1 1.02 5.48 9.36
N HIS A 2 0.23 5.31 10.42
CA HIS A 2 0.34 4.21 11.38
C HIS A 2 -1.01 3.49 11.55
N TYR A 3 -1.01 2.17 11.57
CA TYR A 3 -2.16 1.35 11.95
C TYR A 3 -1.69 0.07 12.65
N GLU A 4 -2.14 -0.14 13.89
CA GLU A 4 -1.74 -1.27 14.74
C GLU A 4 -0.23 -1.46 14.83
N ASN A 5 0.32 -2.46 14.12
CA ASN A 5 1.73 -2.81 14.14
C ASN A 5 2.48 -2.28 12.90
N TRP A 6 1.78 -1.64 11.96
CA TRP A 6 2.29 -1.27 10.65
C TRP A 6 2.46 0.24 10.51
N ASP A 7 3.64 0.64 10.04
CA ASP A 7 3.90 1.99 9.55
C ASP A 7 4.15 1.97 8.05
N VAL A 8 3.58 2.97 7.37
CA VAL A 8 3.85 3.23 5.96
C VAL A 8 4.24 4.69 5.79
N LEU A 9 5.38 4.92 5.15
CA LEU A 9 5.94 6.23 4.88
C LEU A 9 6.20 6.39 3.39
N LEU A 10 5.98 7.60 2.87
CA LEU A 10 6.35 7.97 1.51
C LEU A 10 7.57 8.88 1.53
N PHE A 11 8.52 8.67 0.63
CA PHE A 11 9.68 9.54 0.48
C PHE A 11 9.78 10.08 -0.95
N PRO A 12 10.08 11.37 -1.14
CA PRO A 12 10.48 11.90 -2.44
C PRO A 12 11.83 11.29 -2.84
N GLY A 13 11.97 10.88 -4.11
CA GLY A 13 13.08 10.07 -4.63
C GLY A 13 14.47 10.41 -4.09
N GLY A 14 15.10 9.44 -3.43
CA GLY A 14 16.46 9.56 -2.86
C GLY A 14 16.57 10.41 -1.59
N GLY A 15 15.46 11.01 -1.12
CA GLY A 15 15.40 11.77 0.12
C GLY A 15 15.35 10.88 1.36
N SER A 16 15.90 11.37 2.47
CA SER A 16 15.87 10.71 3.79
C SER A 16 14.72 11.18 4.68
N VAL A 17 13.94 12.16 4.23
CA VAL A 17 12.84 12.76 4.99
C VAL A 17 11.51 12.33 4.38
N PRO A 18 10.63 11.67 5.15
CA PRO A 18 9.33 11.26 4.64
C PRO A 18 8.41 12.46 4.42
N LEU A 19 7.46 12.31 3.49
CA LEU A 19 6.39 13.27 3.28
C LEU A 19 5.55 13.35 4.57
N LYS A 20 5.41 14.57 5.10
CA LYS A 20 4.63 14.80 6.30
C LYS A 20 3.14 14.73 5.96
N GLU A 21 2.43 13.78 6.57
CA GLU A 21 0.99 13.68 6.40
C GLU A 21 0.25 14.67 7.29
N PHE A 22 -0.98 15.01 6.92
CA PHE A 22 -1.88 15.85 7.72
C PHE A 22 -3.34 15.43 7.56
N ARG A 23 -4.15 15.76 8.57
CA ARG A 23 -5.57 15.33 8.67
C ARG A 23 -5.74 13.83 8.48
N THR A 24 -4.93 13.07 9.20
CA THR A 24 -4.98 11.61 9.17
C THR A 24 -6.21 11.13 9.95
N ASP A 25 -6.97 10.22 9.37
CA ASP A 25 -8.13 9.59 9.98
C ASP A 25 -8.25 8.13 9.53
N CYS A 26 -9.10 7.33 10.18
CA CYS A 26 -9.28 5.92 9.90
C CYS A 26 -10.75 5.59 9.71
N SER A 27 -11.05 4.84 8.65
CA SER A 27 -12.40 4.41 8.29
C SER A 27 -12.38 2.96 7.84
N VAL A 28 -13.54 2.31 7.84
CA VAL A 28 -13.67 0.96 7.28
C VAL A 28 -14.21 1.06 5.85
N ILE A 29 -13.50 0.47 4.89
CA ILE A 29 -13.90 0.41 3.48
C ILE A 29 -14.26 -1.02 3.07
N PRO A 30 -15.04 -1.24 1.99
CA PRO A 30 -15.29 -2.60 1.50
C PRO A 30 -14.00 -3.31 1.09
N ASP A 31 -13.82 -4.55 1.56
CA ASP A 31 -12.72 -5.43 1.12
C ASP A 31 -13.19 -6.35 0.00
N PHE A 32 -12.96 -5.96 -1.25
CA PHE A 32 -13.42 -6.72 -2.42
C PHE A 32 -12.63 -8.02 -2.67
N GLU A 33 -11.51 -8.21 -1.99
CA GLU A 33 -10.69 -9.42 -2.11
C GLU A 33 -10.95 -10.44 -0.99
N CYS A 34 -11.79 -10.10 0.01
CA CYS A 34 -12.24 -11.03 1.04
C CYS A 34 -13.06 -12.16 0.39
N LYS A 35 -12.50 -13.37 0.31
CA LYS A 35 -13.22 -14.54 -0.22
C LYS A 35 -14.40 -14.87 0.70
N PRO A 36 -15.65 -14.92 0.21
CA PRO A 36 -16.85 -15.09 1.06
C PRO A 36 -16.81 -16.31 2.00
N ALA A 37 -16.12 -17.38 1.59
CA ALA A 37 -15.94 -18.60 2.38
C ALA A 37 -15.04 -18.42 3.63
N LEU A 38 -14.17 -17.41 3.66
CA LEU A 38 -13.27 -17.09 4.78
C LEU A 38 -13.86 -16.03 5.72
N CYS A 39 -14.85 -15.25 5.26
CA CYS A 39 -15.42 -14.11 5.99
C CYS A 39 -16.68 -14.50 6.81
N LEU A 40 -16.77 -15.76 7.29
CA LEU A 40 -17.88 -16.28 8.11
C LEU A 40 -17.93 -15.58 9.48
N GLY A 41 -18.63 -14.45 9.55
CA GLY A 41 -19.07 -13.82 10.80
C GLY A 41 -18.21 -12.66 11.34
N SER A 42 -17.09 -12.29 10.70
CA SER A 42 -16.25 -11.17 11.13
C SER A 42 -16.07 -10.16 9.99
N PHE A 43 -16.50 -8.93 10.26
CA PHE A 43 -16.37 -7.68 9.49
C PHE A 43 -15.95 -7.79 8.02
N ILE A 44 -16.91 -7.53 7.12
CA ILE A 44 -16.71 -7.35 5.68
C ILE A 44 -16.14 -5.93 5.46
N GLY A 45 -14.94 -5.66 5.94
CA GLY A 45 -14.36 -4.34 5.82
C GLY A 45 -12.86 -4.28 6.11
N LEU A 46 -12.14 -3.53 5.29
CA LEU A 46 -10.73 -3.25 5.41
C LEU A 46 -10.54 -1.94 6.17
N PRO A 47 -9.81 -1.92 7.30
CA PRO A 47 -9.36 -0.68 7.91
C PRO A 47 -8.51 0.12 6.92
N ALA A 48 -8.90 1.36 6.68
CA ALA A 48 -8.23 2.28 5.77
C ALA A 48 -7.83 3.56 6.51
N VAL A 49 -6.54 3.69 6.79
CA VAL A 49 -5.95 4.94 7.26
C VAL A 49 -5.75 5.84 6.05
N HIS A 50 -6.24 7.05 6.13
CA HIS A 50 -6.18 8.02 5.06
C HIS A 50 -5.72 9.37 5.59
N GLY A 51 -5.12 10.17 4.72
CA GLY A 51 -4.65 11.50 5.06
C GLY A 51 -4.01 12.16 3.86
N PHE A 52 -3.68 13.44 4.03
CA PHE A 52 -3.13 14.24 2.94
C PHE A 52 -1.62 14.32 3.02
N VAL A 53 -0.95 14.34 1.86
CA VAL A 53 0.48 14.63 1.72
C VAL A 53 0.68 15.80 0.76
N PRO A 54 1.80 16.56 0.87
CA PRO A 54 2.14 17.55 -0.14
C PRO A 54 2.33 16.86 -1.50
N SER A 55 1.78 17.45 -2.57
CA SER A 55 2.09 17.01 -3.93
C SER A 55 3.57 17.20 -4.24
N LEU A 56 4.13 16.26 -5.00
CA LEU A 56 5.43 16.41 -5.65
C LEU A 56 5.24 16.70 -7.13
N HIS A 57 6.31 17.05 -7.82
CA HIS A 57 6.27 17.14 -9.27
C HIS A 57 5.89 15.79 -9.87
N ARG A 58 5.02 15.83 -10.88
CA ARG A 58 4.67 14.65 -11.68
C ARG A 58 5.94 13.93 -12.12
N ASN A 59 5.91 12.60 -12.06
CA ASN A 59 7.00 11.71 -12.47
C ASN A 59 8.25 11.73 -11.56
N MET A 60 8.23 12.50 -10.46
CA MET A 60 9.27 12.44 -9.45
C MET A 60 9.34 11.01 -8.89
N PRO A 61 10.51 10.40 -8.74
CA PRO A 61 10.60 9.06 -8.16
C PRO A 61 10.01 9.04 -6.75
N LEU A 62 9.35 7.94 -6.42
CA LEU A 62 8.69 7.72 -5.15
C LEU A 62 9.27 6.47 -4.50
N THR A 63 9.58 6.57 -3.22
CA THR A 63 9.94 5.42 -2.39
C THR A 63 8.85 5.20 -1.36
N VAL A 64 8.34 3.97 -1.28
CA VAL A 64 7.45 3.53 -0.22
C VAL A 64 8.27 2.76 0.80
N SER A 65 8.18 3.14 2.06
CA SER A 65 8.77 2.39 3.17
C SER A 65 7.64 1.82 4.01
N VAL A 66 7.61 0.50 4.12
CA VAL A 66 6.73 -0.20 5.05
C VAL A 66 7.57 -0.62 6.25
N PHE A 67 7.00 -0.69 7.44
CA PHE A 67 7.66 -1.23 8.62
C PHE A 67 6.64 -1.90 9.54
N SER A 68 7.07 -2.96 10.23
CA SER A 68 6.30 -3.66 11.24
C SER A 68 7.05 -3.58 12.56
N TRP A 69 6.43 -3.05 13.62
CA TRP A 69 7.09 -2.81 14.92
C TRP A 69 7.45 -4.11 15.65
N THR A 70 6.65 -5.15 15.43
CA THR A 70 6.84 -6.50 15.94
C THR A 70 6.65 -7.52 14.82
N VAL A 71 6.99 -8.79 15.06
CA VAL A 71 6.69 -9.87 14.11
C VAL A 71 5.18 -10.00 13.97
N PRO A 72 4.60 -9.76 12.78
CA PRO A 72 3.16 -9.77 12.60
C PRO A 72 2.61 -11.20 12.77
N PRO A 73 1.48 -11.40 13.49
CA PRO A 73 0.91 -12.72 13.72
C PRO A 73 0.27 -13.29 12.45
N VAL A 74 0.52 -14.56 12.17
CA VAL A 74 -0.13 -15.32 11.09
C VAL A 74 -1.52 -15.75 11.53
N SER A 75 -2.52 -15.56 10.66
CA SER A 75 -3.92 -15.81 10.98
C SER A 75 -4.30 -17.29 11.09
N ASN A 76 -3.65 -18.17 10.32
CA ASN A 76 -3.91 -19.60 10.31
C ASN A 76 -2.62 -20.40 10.56
N SER A 77 -2.37 -20.76 11.83
CA SER A 77 -1.21 -21.56 12.23
C SER A 77 -1.25 -23.04 11.81
N ASN A 78 -2.37 -23.50 11.23
CA ASN A 78 -2.59 -24.92 10.88
C ASN A 78 -2.00 -25.31 9.51
N GLN A 79 -1.59 -24.34 8.69
CA GLN A 79 -0.88 -24.57 7.44
C GLN A 79 0.61 -24.28 7.63
N ASP A 80 1.47 -24.68 6.68
CA ASP A 80 2.90 -24.42 6.76
C ASP A 80 3.16 -22.91 6.93
N ALA A 81 3.33 -22.47 8.18
CA ALA A 81 3.53 -21.06 8.53
C ALA A 81 4.76 -20.48 7.82
N ASN A 82 5.68 -21.35 7.41
CA ASN A 82 6.86 -21.03 6.59
C ASN A 82 6.52 -20.51 5.18
N LEU A 83 5.32 -20.78 4.66
CA LEU A 83 4.85 -20.29 3.36
C LEU A 83 4.05 -18.99 3.48
N VAL A 84 3.72 -18.55 4.71
CA VAL A 84 2.94 -17.33 4.92
C VAL A 84 3.86 -16.12 4.92
N VAL A 85 3.54 -15.18 4.05
CA VAL A 85 4.24 -13.92 3.92
C VAL A 85 3.27 -12.75 4.05
N PHE A 86 3.83 -11.58 4.33
CA PHE A 86 3.08 -10.32 4.28
C PHE A 86 3.55 -9.56 3.06
N ALA A 87 2.63 -9.08 2.23
CA ALA A 87 2.95 -8.34 1.02
C ALA A 87 2.44 -6.90 1.14
N ALA A 88 3.20 -5.98 0.58
CA ALA A 88 2.81 -4.60 0.42
C ALA A 88 2.58 -4.32 -1.06
N ARG A 89 1.33 -3.99 -1.40
CA ARG A 89 0.89 -3.67 -2.77
C ARG A 89 0.65 -2.18 -2.90
N VAL A 90 1.35 -1.54 -3.82
CA VAL A 90 1.28 -0.10 -4.08
C VAL A 90 0.39 0.14 -5.29
N TYR A 91 -0.67 0.92 -5.06
CA TYR A 91 -1.62 1.35 -6.07
C TYR A 91 -1.51 2.86 -6.27
N ILE A 92 -1.57 3.31 -7.51
CA ILE A 92 -1.64 4.74 -7.86
C ILE A 92 -2.86 4.92 -8.76
N ASP A 93 -3.79 5.80 -8.36
CA ASP A 93 -5.05 6.02 -9.08
C ASP A 93 -5.89 4.74 -9.29
N GLY A 94 -5.65 3.70 -8.47
CA GLY A 94 -6.28 2.38 -8.57
C GLY A 94 -5.50 1.34 -9.37
N ASP A 95 -4.43 1.72 -10.06
CA ASP A 95 -3.56 0.78 -10.78
C ASP A 95 -2.50 0.19 -9.85
N LEU A 96 -2.35 -1.13 -9.85
CA LEU A 96 -1.23 -1.80 -9.17
C LEU A 96 0.09 -1.45 -9.90
N VAL A 97 0.96 -0.70 -9.22
CA VAL A 97 2.24 -0.24 -9.79
C VAL A 97 3.45 -0.94 -9.19
N ALA A 98 3.36 -1.44 -7.96
CA ALA A 98 4.42 -2.18 -7.31
C ALA A 98 3.89 -3.19 -6.29
N GLU A 99 4.65 -4.26 -6.09
CA GLU A 99 4.39 -5.26 -5.07
C GLU A 99 5.73 -5.76 -4.54
N ASP A 100 5.84 -5.92 -3.23
CA ASP A 100 7.01 -6.54 -2.61
C ASP A 100 6.60 -7.29 -1.34
N VAL A 101 7.43 -8.26 -0.95
CA VAL A 101 7.16 -9.18 0.15
C VAL A 101 7.99 -8.81 1.37
N TRP A 102 7.29 -8.61 2.48
CA TRP A 102 7.87 -8.49 3.81
C TRP A 102 8.23 -9.86 4.39
N ASN A 103 9.51 -10.07 4.66
CA ASN A 103 9.97 -11.25 5.40
C ASN A 103 9.79 -11.04 6.91
N GLN A 104 9.14 -11.97 7.60
CA GLN A 104 8.87 -11.89 9.05
C GLN A 104 10.12 -11.70 9.92
N ASN A 105 11.30 -12.11 9.44
CA ASN A 105 12.58 -11.95 10.13
C ASN A 105 13.27 -10.60 9.86
N GLN A 106 12.68 -9.76 9.02
CA GLN A 106 13.26 -8.49 8.61
C GLN A 106 13.13 -7.45 9.74
N ARG A 107 14.27 -6.91 10.19
CA ARG A 107 14.32 -5.83 11.19
C ARG A 107 14.38 -4.43 10.60
N ALA A 108 14.57 -4.32 9.28
CA ALA A 108 14.63 -3.05 8.57
C ALA A 108 13.32 -2.80 7.80
N PRO A 109 12.99 -1.53 7.51
CA PRO A 109 11.85 -1.23 6.66
C PRO A 109 11.98 -1.85 5.26
N LEU A 110 10.87 -2.38 4.74
CA LEU A 110 10.73 -2.84 3.36
C LEU A 110 10.63 -1.61 2.49
N THR A 111 11.57 -1.49 1.55
CA THR A 111 11.73 -0.29 0.74
C THR A 111 11.37 -0.61 -0.70
N ILE A 112 10.20 -0.14 -1.13
CA ILE A 112 9.65 -0.39 -2.46
C ILE A 112 9.94 0.82 -3.35
N THR A 113 10.74 0.60 -4.39
CA THR A 113 11.14 1.64 -5.36
C THR A 113 10.89 1.25 -6.80
N GLN A 114 10.80 -0.05 -7.09
CA GLN A 114 10.72 -0.59 -8.44
C GLN A 114 9.26 -0.70 -8.88
N SER A 115 8.99 -0.33 -10.13
CA SER A 115 7.70 -0.53 -10.78
C SER A 115 7.60 -1.94 -11.34
N LEU A 116 6.40 -2.55 -11.28
CA LEU A 116 6.08 -3.81 -11.95
C LEU A 116 6.13 -3.67 -13.48
N LYS A 117 5.78 -2.49 -14.00
CA LYS A 117 5.84 -2.20 -15.44
C LYS A 117 7.26 -1.71 -15.79
N PRO A 118 7.95 -2.35 -16.74
CA PRO A 118 9.23 -1.85 -17.23
C PRO A 118 9.04 -0.54 -18.00
N ASN A 119 10.14 0.19 -18.21
CA ASN A 119 10.12 1.40 -19.00
C ASN A 119 9.94 1.06 -20.50
N LYS A 120 9.84 2.11 -21.34
CA LYS A 120 9.66 1.96 -22.81
C LYS A 120 10.80 1.19 -23.51
N HIS A 121 11.94 1.05 -22.87
CA HIS A 121 13.12 0.35 -23.37
C HIS A 121 13.20 -1.10 -22.86
N GLY A 122 12.26 -1.52 -22.01
CA GLY A 122 12.26 -2.84 -21.40
C GLY A 122 13.10 -2.95 -20.12
N ASP A 123 13.72 -1.85 -19.66
CA ASP A 123 14.49 -1.86 -18.42
C ASP A 123 13.59 -1.68 -17.19
N ARG A 124 14.16 -1.99 -16.02
CA ARG A 124 13.54 -1.70 -14.72
C ARG A 124 13.21 -0.22 -14.62
N ASP A 125 11.96 0.09 -14.27
CA ASP A 125 11.51 1.44 -13.96
C ASP A 125 11.26 1.59 -12.46
N VAL A 126 11.12 2.83 -12.02
CA VAL A 126 10.81 3.19 -10.63
C VAL A 126 9.35 3.60 -10.50
N ILE A 127 8.80 3.46 -9.29
CA ILE A 127 7.52 4.04 -8.93
C ILE A 127 7.66 5.57 -8.97
N ARG A 128 6.64 6.25 -9.48
CA ARG A 128 6.67 7.69 -9.70
C ARG A 128 5.44 8.35 -9.09
N PHE A 129 5.63 9.56 -8.59
CA PHE A 129 4.56 10.38 -8.05
C PHE A 129 3.55 10.74 -9.16
N PRO A 130 2.24 10.56 -8.91
CA PRO A 130 1.19 10.84 -9.89
C PRO A 130 1.10 12.35 -10.21
N ALA A 131 0.45 12.64 -11.34
CA ALA A 131 0.04 14.01 -11.63
C ALA A 131 -1.12 14.40 -10.70
N PHE A 132 -1.20 15.68 -10.30
CA PHE A 132 -2.40 16.16 -9.61
C PHE A 132 -3.64 15.99 -10.49
N ASN A 133 -4.58 15.20 -10.01
CA ASN A 133 -5.81 14.91 -10.72
C ASN A 133 -6.89 15.89 -10.29
N GLU A 134 -7.11 16.95 -11.07
CA GLU A 134 -8.12 17.98 -10.78
C GLU A 134 -9.54 17.43 -10.70
N ARG A 135 -9.82 16.25 -11.29
CA ARG A 135 -11.13 15.60 -11.18
C ARG A 135 -11.47 15.23 -9.74
N TYR A 136 -10.46 15.02 -8.88
CA TYR A 136 -10.66 14.85 -7.45
C TYR A 136 -11.39 16.06 -6.82
N LEU A 137 -11.14 17.28 -7.30
CA LEU A 137 -11.85 18.48 -6.83
C LEU A 137 -13.32 18.52 -7.27
N GLN A 138 -13.69 17.69 -8.24
CA GLN A 138 -15.06 17.58 -8.77
C GLN A 138 -15.85 16.45 -8.10
N GLU A 139 -15.21 15.61 -7.27
CA GLU A 139 -15.91 14.57 -6.53
C GLU A 139 -16.84 15.20 -5.49
N ASN A 140 -18.13 14.84 -5.56
CA ASN A 140 -19.16 15.31 -4.63
C ASN A 140 -19.07 14.56 -3.30
N GLY A 141 -18.07 14.92 -2.50
CA GLY A 141 -17.90 14.45 -1.13
C GLY A 141 -16.72 13.51 -0.93
N TRP A 142 -16.28 13.44 0.32
CA TRP A 142 -15.18 12.58 0.74
C TRP A 142 -15.60 11.11 0.72
N ASN A 143 -14.92 10.29 -0.08
CA ASN A 143 -15.07 8.84 -0.09
C ASN A 143 -13.76 8.16 0.34
N PRO A 144 -13.69 7.51 1.51
CA PRO A 144 -12.46 6.83 1.94
C PRO A 144 -12.07 5.64 1.05
N ALA A 145 -13.02 5.05 0.31
CA ALA A 145 -12.76 3.93 -0.60
C ALA A 145 -12.36 4.36 -2.02
N ALA A 146 -12.31 5.67 -2.32
CA ALA A 146 -11.90 6.15 -3.64
C ALA A 146 -10.41 5.85 -3.90
N SER A 147 -10.08 5.60 -5.17
CA SER A 147 -8.71 5.33 -5.63
C SER A 147 -8.08 6.51 -6.38
N LEU A 148 -8.90 7.40 -6.94
CA LEU A 148 -8.44 8.52 -7.78
C LEU A 148 -7.72 9.60 -6.95
N GLY A 149 -6.60 10.11 -7.45
CA GLY A 149 -5.77 11.12 -6.79
C GLY A 149 -5.04 10.59 -5.55
N ARG A 150 -4.85 9.27 -5.46
CA ARG A 150 -4.33 8.61 -4.26
C ARG A 150 -3.21 7.64 -4.59
N ILE A 151 -2.24 7.62 -3.69
CA ILE A 151 -1.24 6.56 -3.59
C ILE A 151 -1.72 5.67 -2.43
N GLN A 152 -2.09 4.43 -2.71
CA GLN A 152 -2.64 3.51 -1.72
C GLN A 152 -1.70 2.31 -1.54
N ILE A 153 -1.39 1.98 -0.29
CA ILE A 153 -0.61 0.79 0.06
C ILE A 153 -1.54 -0.16 0.78
N ILE A 154 -1.70 -1.39 0.28
CA ILE A 154 -2.47 -2.44 0.93
C ILE A 154 -1.50 -3.47 1.48
N ILE A 155 -1.58 -3.72 2.79
CA ILE A 155 -0.85 -4.79 3.46
C ILE A 155 -1.72 -6.05 3.43
N THR A 156 -1.16 -7.13 2.92
CA THR A 156 -1.88 -8.38 2.63
C THR A 156 -1.16 -9.55 3.27
N GLU A 157 -1.87 -10.42 3.96
CA GLU A 157 -1.36 -11.74 4.34
C GLU A 157 -1.60 -12.70 3.16
N ALA A 158 -0.58 -13.42 2.73
CA ALA A 158 -0.66 -14.30 1.56
C ALA A 158 0.20 -15.55 1.71
N TYR A 159 -0.12 -16.59 0.93
CA TYR A 159 0.78 -17.71 0.72
C TYR A 159 1.73 -17.44 -0.44
N GLN A 160 3.02 -17.66 -0.22
CA GLN A 160 4.04 -17.72 -1.27
C GLN A 160 4.52 -19.18 -1.38
N ARG A 161 3.95 -19.92 -2.33
CA ARG A 161 4.31 -21.33 -2.55
C ARG A 161 5.70 -21.50 -3.18
N ASP A 162 6.10 -20.52 -4.00
CA ASP A 162 7.41 -20.50 -4.65
C ASP A 162 8.06 -19.13 -4.41
N PRO A 163 9.12 -19.06 -3.57
CA PRO A 163 9.81 -17.81 -3.25
C PRO A 163 10.57 -17.22 -4.45
N THR A 164 10.74 -17.97 -5.53
CA THR A 164 11.36 -17.48 -6.78
C THR A 164 10.36 -16.75 -7.67
N THR A 165 9.07 -16.86 -7.38
CA THR A 165 7.99 -16.17 -8.10
C THR A 165 7.38 -15.07 -7.24
N LEU A 166 6.86 -14.03 -7.90
CA LEU A 166 6.02 -13.00 -7.27
C LEU A 166 4.55 -13.43 -7.15
N SER A 167 4.21 -14.68 -7.44
CA SER A 167 2.82 -15.15 -7.36
C SER A 167 2.42 -15.35 -5.90
N LEU A 168 1.48 -14.54 -5.44
CA LEU A 168 0.94 -14.60 -4.09
C LEU A 168 -0.52 -15.06 -4.13
N ASP A 169 -0.87 -15.99 -3.24
CA ASP A 169 -2.25 -16.39 -3.00
C ASP A 169 -2.78 -15.63 -1.78
N PRO A 170 -3.58 -14.56 -1.95
CA PRO A 170 -4.03 -13.73 -0.83
C PRO A 170 -4.93 -14.52 0.12
N ILE A 171 -4.67 -14.36 1.42
CA ILE A 171 -5.45 -14.88 2.53
C ILE A 171 -6.44 -13.82 2.98
N LYS A 172 -5.94 -12.62 3.32
CA LYS A 172 -6.74 -11.45 3.71
C LYS A 172 -5.96 -10.15 3.56
N ASN A 173 -6.69 -9.05 3.38
CA ASN A 173 -6.14 -7.72 3.55
C ASN A 173 -6.15 -7.33 5.04
N ILE A 174 -5.09 -6.68 5.49
CA ILE A 174 -4.90 -6.29 6.89
C ILE A 174 -5.28 -4.82 7.09
N ALA A 175 -4.68 -3.94 6.28
CA ALA A 175 -4.95 -2.51 6.32
C ALA A 175 -4.62 -1.86 4.96
N ALA A 176 -5.32 -0.79 4.66
CA ALA A 176 -5.01 0.14 3.58
C ALA A 176 -4.46 1.46 4.14
N PHE A 177 -3.44 2.00 3.50
CA PHE A 177 -2.86 3.31 3.78
C PHE A 177 -3.00 4.18 2.55
N SER A 178 -3.87 5.18 2.60
CA SER A 178 -4.28 5.98 1.45
C SER A 178 -3.81 7.43 1.57
N PHE A 179 -2.80 7.77 0.76
CA PHE A 179 -2.18 9.08 0.73
C PHE A 179 -2.82 9.93 -0.37
N CYS A 180 -3.65 10.89 0.03
CA CYS A 180 -4.27 11.87 -0.86
C CYS A 180 -3.28 13.01 -1.10
N HIS A 181 -2.78 13.19 -2.31
CA HIS A 181 -1.83 14.28 -2.54
C HIS A 181 -2.56 15.60 -2.79
N ALA A 182 -2.35 16.56 -1.89
CA ALA A 182 -2.97 17.88 -1.97
C ALA A 182 -2.28 18.74 -3.05
N PRO A 183 -2.99 19.62 -3.76
CA PRO A 183 -2.40 20.43 -4.82
C PRO A 183 -1.25 21.29 -4.28
N LEU A 184 -0.23 21.51 -5.11
CA LEU A 184 0.79 22.51 -4.83
C LEU A 184 0.10 23.88 -4.77
N GLY A 185 0.25 24.60 -3.65
CA GLY A 185 -0.14 26.01 -3.60
C GLY A 185 0.55 26.77 -4.73
N ARG A 186 -0.22 27.55 -5.49
CA ARG A 186 0.34 28.42 -6.53
C ARG A 186 1.21 29.51 -5.92
#